data_AF-A0A5Q2FG29-F1
#
_entry.id   AF-A0A5Q2FG29-F1
#
_cell.length_a   1.000
_cell.length_b   1.000
_cell.length_c   1.000
_cell.angle_alpha   90.00
_cell.angle_beta   90.00
_cell.angle_gamma   90.00
#
_symmetry.space_group_name_H-M   'P 1'
#
loop_
_entity.id
_entity.type
_entity.pdbx_description
1 polymer ?
#
loop_
_entity_poly.entity_id
_entity_poly.type
_entity_poly.pdbx_seq_one_letter_code
_entity_poly.pdbx_strand_id
1 'polypeptide(L)'
;MADDRRVRPSHQVADHVRPHPRYPDAPQHESLRGDPAAGLAAYVSAGLGAVAVGTLAVMYAVEVPRGGPFVFGRLNDVAGGLFYAATIPVIIQVHRRLPATSASRAGLTTVVVGSGAAAVSGILLALQVIPFVPSTAVSMAGIVSQAAWAALTQHRLLRRPGYPPRLARVGRAIGVAMLAALPVVGLGFTLGRAPGLRAVVNVVGYGVGGLAYVSWPVWLFAVGRHLRGPIAGHV
;
A
#
# COMPACT_ATOMS: atom_id res chain seq x y z
N MET A 1 -11.29 -25.15 -89.37
CA MET A 1 -11.03 -23.98 -88.49
C MET A 1 -12.33 -23.73 -87.74
N ALA A 2 -12.48 -24.34 -86.57
CA ALA A 2 -12.49 -23.67 -85.24
C ALA A 2 -13.77 -22.82 -85.07
N ASP A 3 -14.59 -22.94 -84.02
CA ASP A 3 -14.25 -23.07 -82.61
C ASP A 3 -15.52 -23.43 -81.82
N ASP A 4 -15.45 -24.51 -81.03
CA ASP A 4 -16.54 -25.07 -80.21
C ASP A 4 -16.47 -24.48 -78.79
N ARG A 5 -17.23 -23.40 -78.53
CA ARG A 5 -17.24 -22.71 -77.24
C ARG A 5 -18.18 -23.40 -76.25
N ARG A 6 -17.61 -24.31 -75.46
CA ARG A 6 -18.24 -24.90 -74.28
C ARG A 6 -18.36 -23.88 -73.16
N VAL A 7 -19.60 -23.60 -72.77
CA VAL A 7 -19.98 -22.84 -71.57
C VAL A 7 -19.65 -23.68 -70.32
N ARG A 8 -18.73 -23.19 -69.48
CA ARG A 8 -18.43 -23.79 -68.17
C ARG A 8 -19.50 -23.36 -67.15
N PRO A 9 -20.03 -24.29 -66.34
CA PRO A 9 -20.89 -23.95 -65.22
C PRO A 9 -20.09 -23.30 -64.09
N SER A 10 -20.60 -22.19 -63.59
CA SER A 10 -20.11 -21.45 -62.43
C SER A 10 -20.28 -22.33 -61.18
N HIS A 11 -19.17 -22.83 -60.64
CA HIS A 11 -19.14 -23.44 -59.32
C HIS A 11 -19.51 -22.39 -58.27
N GLN A 12 -20.72 -22.53 -57.76
CA GLN A 12 -21.21 -21.84 -56.58
C GLN A 12 -20.40 -22.34 -55.37
N VAL A 13 -19.34 -21.60 -55.03
CA VAL A 13 -18.56 -21.82 -53.81
C VAL A 13 -19.47 -21.43 -52.66
N ALA A 14 -20.04 -22.43 -51.99
CA ALA A 14 -20.71 -22.24 -50.72
C ALA A 14 -19.67 -21.73 -49.72
N ASP A 15 -19.73 -20.44 -49.40
CA ASP A 15 -19.04 -19.85 -48.26
C ASP A 15 -19.54 -20.54 -47.00
N HIS A 16 -18.83 -21.60 -46.64
CA HIS A 16 -18.97 -22.29 -45.38
C HIS A 16 -18.40 -21.35 -44.31
N VAL A 17 -19.22 -20.39 -43.89
CA VAL A 17 -19.00 -19.56 -42.71
C VAL A 17 -18.84 -20.53 -41.55
N ARG A 18 -17.59 -20.92 -41.27
CA ARG A 18 -17.25 -21.68 -40.09
C ARG A 18 -17.75 -20.83 -38.92
N PRO A 19 -18.65 -21.33 -38.07
CA PRO A 19 -19.01 -20.62 -36.86
C PRO A 19 -17.69 -20.36 -36.14
N HIS A 20 -17.33 -19.09 -35.99
CA HIS A 20 -16.18 -18.73 -35.17
C HIS A 20 -16.39 -19.45 -33.84
N PRO A 21 -15.43 -20.29 -33.39
CA PRO A 21 -15.54 -20.89 -32.08
C PRO A 21 -15.81 -19.74 -31.13
N ARG A 22 -16.98 -19.76 -30.47
CA ARG A 22 -17.22 -18.88 -29.33
C ARG A 22 -16.04 -19.16 -28.42
N TYR A 23 -15.09 -18.24 -28.38
CA TYR A 23 -14.10 -18.24 -27.34
C TYR A 23 -14.92 -18.29 -26.05
N PRO A 24 -14.72 -19.29 -25.17
CA PRO A 24 -15.36 -19.28 -23.87
C PRO A 24 -15.09 -17.89 -23.30
N ASP A 25 -16.17 -17.18 -22.96
CA ASP A 25 -16.11 -15.81 -22.46
C ASP A 25 -14.91 -15.72 -21.54
N ALA A 26 -13.90 -14.94 -21.96
CA ALA A 26 -12.67 -14.81 -21.20
C ALA A 26 -13.09 -14.58 -19.76
N PRO A 27 -12.63 -15.43 -18.80
CA PRO A 27 -13.24 -15.54 -17.49
C PRO A 27 -13.43 -14.12 -16.99
N GLN A 28 -14.70 -13.71 -16.91
CA GLN A 28 -15.06 -12.38 -16.45
C GLN A 28 -14.24 -12.22 -15.19
N HIS A 29 -13.29 -11.29 -15.19
CA HIS A 29 -12.46 -11.05 -14.03
C HIS A 29 -13.44 -10.58 -12.97
N GLU A 30 -14.00 -11.54 -12.22
CA GLU A 30 -14.86 -11.32 -11.08
C GLU A 30 -14.11 -10.29 -10.27
N SER A 31 -14.63 -9.07 -10.29
CA SER A 31 -14.05 -7.95 -9.58
C SER A 31 -13.96 -8.43 -8.14
N LEU A 32 -12.74 -8.79 -7.69
CA LEU A 32 -12.52 -9.43 -6.39
C LEU A 32 -13.38 -8.72 -5.35
N ARG A 33 -14.43 -9.42 -4.91
CA ARG A 33 -15.49 -8.86 -4.07
C ARG A 33 -14.83 -8.23 -2.85
N GLY A 34 -15.37 -7.09 -2.40
CA GLY A 34 -14.95 -6.49 -1.14
C GLY A 34 -14.96 -7.54 -0.03
N ASP A 35 -13.94 -7.52 0.84
CA ASP A 35 -13.89 -8.39 2.02
C ASP A 35 -14.24 -7.53 3.25
N PRO A 36 -15.41 -7.74 3.87
CA PRO A 36 -15.86 -6.95 5.02
C PRO A 36 -14.89 -6.98 6.22
N ALA A 37 -14.17 -8.09 6.40
CA ALA A 37 -13.20 -8.25 7.48
C ALA A 37 -11.93 -7.45 7.20
N ALA A 38 -11.39 -7.51 5.98
CA ALA A 38 -10.27 -6.67 5.58
C ALA A 38 -10.64 -5.18 5.59
N GLY A 39 -11.89 -4.85 5.28
CA GLY A 39 -12.40 -3.50 5.39
C GLY A 39 -12.56 -3.01 6.84
N LEU A 40 -12.95 -3.90 7.78
CA LEU A 40 -12.92 -3.60 9.22
C LEU A 40 -11.49 -3.35 9.69
N ALA A 41 -10.57 -4.23 9.30
CA ALA A 41 -9.16 -4.13 9.62
C ALA A 41 -8.58 -2.80 9.14
N ALA A 42 -8.97 -2.33 7.94
CA ALA A 42 -8.55 -1.02 7.44
C ALA A 42 -9.06 0.16 8.28
N TYR A 43 -10.30 0.10 8.79
CA TYR A 43 -10.80 1.12 9.72
C TYR A 43 -10.10 1.07 11.08
N VAL A 44 -9.88 -0.14 11.61
CA VAL A 44 -9.14 -0.33 12.86
C VAL A 44 -7.71 0.21 12.73
N SER A 45 -7.01 -0.13 11.65
CA SER A 45 -5.70 0.44 11.34
C SER A 45 -5.74 1.95 11.20
N ALA A 46 -6.75 2.52 10.52
CA ALA A 46 -6.87 3.97 10.43
C ALA A 46 -7.01 4.62 11.81
N GLY A 47 -7.86 4.08 12.69
CA GLY A 47 -8.01 4.56 14.06
C GLY A 47 -6.71 4.45 14.87
N LEU A 48 -6.08 3.28 14.85
CA LEU A 48 -4.81 3.05 15.56
C LEU A 48 -3.67 3.93 15.05
N GLY A 49 -3.58 4.12 13.74
CA GLY A 49 -2.59 5.01 13.13
C GLY A 49 -2.81 6.47 13.51
N ALA A 50 -4.07 6.93 13.56
CA ALA A 50 -4.39 8.28 14.03
C ALA A 50 -4.05 8.47 15.51
N VAL A 51 -4.33 7.48 16.36
CA VAL A 51 -3.93 7.48 17.77
C VAL A 51 -2.40 7.54 17.89
N ALA A 52 -1.66 6.69 17.18
CA ALA A 52 -0.21 6.68 17.20
C ALA A 52 0.39 8.04 16.77
N VAL A 53 -0.09 8.61 15.66
CA VAL A 53 0.32 9.96 15.21
C VAL A 53 0.05 11.01 16.29
N GLY A 54 -1.14 10.97 16.91
CA GLY A 54 -1.52 11.93 17.95
C GLY A 54 -0.66 11.80 19.20
N THR A 55 -0.44 10.59 19.70
CA THR A 55 0.39 10.36 20.88
C THR A 55 1.86 10.70 20.61
N LEU A 56 2.38 10.39 19.42
CA LEU A 56 3.73 10.80 19.02
C LEU A 56 3.88 12.33 19.02
N ALA A 57 2.89 13.06 18.47
CA ALA A 57 2.91 14.52 18.46
C ALA A 57 2.87 15.09 19.89
N VAL A 58 2.01 14.56 20.76
CA VAL A 58 1.92 14.99 22.17
C VAL A 58 3.21 14.67 22.93
N MET A 59 3.82 13.51 22.71
CA MET A 59 5.11 13.14 23.30
C MET A 59 6.18 14.18 22.96
N TYR A 60 6.33 14.54 21.69
CA TYR A 60 7.32 15.54 21.26
C TYR A 60 7.02 16.95 21.77
N ALA A 61 5.75 17.31 21.89
CA ALA A 61 5.35 18.63 22.38
C ALA A 61 5.48 18.77 23.91
N VAL A 62 5.23 17.70 24.66
CA VAL A 62 5.07 17.76 26.13
C VAL A 62 6.19 17.06 26.87
N GLU A 63 6.55 15.83 26.49
CA GLU A 63 7.44 14.99 27.29
C GLU A 63 8.92 15.16 26.91
N VAL A 64 9.21 15.30 25.61
CA VAL A 64 10.60 15.49 25.12
C VAL A 64 11.27 16.73 25.72
N PRO A 65 10.63 17.93 25.77
CA PRO A 65 11.25 19.11 26.39
C PRO A 65 11.50 18.96 27.89
N ARG A 66 10.79 18.03 28.55
CA ARG A 66 10.88 17.77 30.00
C ARG A 66 11.77 16.57 30.33
N GLY A 67 12.26 15.84 29.34
CA GLY A 67 13.10 14.66 29.54
C GLY A 67 12.37 13.41 30.06
N GLY A 68 11.04 13.34 29.95
CA GLY A 68 10.25 12.19 30.42
C GLY A 68 8.89 12.60 31.01
N PRO A 69 8.05 11.65 31.50
CA PRO A 69 8.26 10.20 31.64
C PRO A 69 7.91 9.33 30.41
N PHE A 70 7.74 9.92 29.22
CA PHE A 70 7.48 9.22 27.94
C PHE A 70 6.26 8.28 27.94
N VAL A 71 5.18 8.65 28.64
CA VAL A 71 3.90 7.92 28.65
C VAL A 71 3.28 7.92 27.26
N PHE A 72 3.27 9.07 26.58
CA PHE A 72 2.74 9.16 25.22
C PHE A 72 3.62 8.41 24.21
N GLY A 73 4.93 8.30 24.48
CA GLY A 73 5.83 7.42 23.74
C GLY A 73 5.38 5.95 23.82
N ARG A 74 5.16 5.43 25.03
CA ARG A 74 4.66 4.05 25.20
C ARG A 74 3.30 3.83 24.53
N LEU A 75 2.39 4.80 24.63
CA LEU A 75 1.09 4.71 23.95
C LEU A 75 1.24 4.71 22.42
N ASN A 76 2.13 5.54 21.88
CA ASN A 76 2.49 5.49 20.47
C ASN A 76 3.04 4.12 20.07
N ASP A 77 3.91 3.51 20.86
CA ASP A 77 4.52 2.22 20.55
C ASP A 77 3.49 1.08 20.55
N VAL A 78 2.56 1.06 21.52
CA VAL A 78 1.44 0.10 21.53
C VAL A 78 0.52 0.33 20.33
N ALA A 79 0.08 1.56 20.11
CA ALA A 79 -0.84 1.89 19.02
C ALA A 79 -0.21 1.59 17.66
N GLY A 80 1.07 1.91 17.48
CA GLY A 80 1.86 1.60 16.29
C GLY A 80 2.02 0.09 16.08
N GLY A 81 2.30 -0.67 17.14
CA GLY A 81 2.38 -2.12 17.07
C GLY A 81 1.06 -2.76 16.63
N LEU A 82 -0.05 -2.34 17.23
CA LEU A 82 -1.39 -2.80 16.85
C LEU A 82 -1.77 -2.34 15.44
N PHE A 83 -1.39 -1.12 15.05
CA PHE A 83 -1.58 -0.61 13.69
C PHE A 83 -0.94 -1.53 12.65
N TYR A 84 0.30 -1.96 12.88
CA TYR A 84 0.99 -2.88 11.97
C TYR A 84 0.24 -4.20 11.84
N ALA A 85 -0.16 -4.80 12.97
CA ALA A 85 -0.90 -6.06 12.98
C ALA A 85 -2.24 -5.95 12.24
N ALA A 86 -3.03 -4.91 12.55
CA ALA A 86 -4.32 -4.67 11.92
C ALA A 86 -4.21 -4.37 10.41
N THR A 87 -3.06 -3.89 9.95
CA THR A 87 -2.85 -3.55 8.53
C THR A 87 -2.57 -4.79 7.67
N ILE A 88 -2.15 -5.92 8.26
CA ILE A 88 -1.82 -7.15 7.53
C ILE A 88 -2.99 -7.68 6.67
N PRO A 89 -4.22 -7.86 7.19
CA PRO A 89 -5.36 -8.29 6.36
C PRO A 89 -5.64 -7.33 5.19
N VAL A 90 -5.46 -6.02 5.41
CA VAL A 90 -5.63 -4.99 4.37
C VAL A 90 -4.61 -5.18 3.25
N ILE A 91 -3.35 -5.36 3.61
CA ILE A 91 -2.26 -5.61 2.66
C ILE A 91 -2.57 -6.85 1.83
N ILE A 92 -2.91 -7.98 2.47
CA ILE A 92 -3.24 -9.24 1.79
C ILE A 92 -4.40 -9.02 0.81
N GLN A 93 -5.48 -8.40 1.27
CA GLN A 93 -6.68 -8.22 0.45
C GLN A 93 -6.44 -7.27 -0.72
N VAL A 94 -5.72 -6.16 -0.53
CA VAL A 94 -5.34 -5.27 -1.62
C VAL A 94 -4.42 -5.98 -2.61
N HIS A 95 -3.45 -6.77 -2.12
CA HIS A 95 -2.48 -7.46 -2.96
C HIS A 95 -3.08 -8.59 -3.80
N ARG A 96 -4.15 -9.25 -3.34
CA ARG A 96 -4.90 -10.27 -4.11
C ARG A 96 -5.38 -9.77 -5.48
N ARG A 97 -5.50 -8.45 -5.67
CA ARG A 97 -5.89 -7.82 -6.95
C ARG A 97 -4.75 -7.76 -7.98
N LEU A 98 -3.55 -8.17 -7.61
CA LEU A 98 -2.39 -8.26 -8.49
C LEU A 98 -2.24 -9.69 -9.06
N PRO A 99 -1.59 -9.85 -10.23
CA PRO A 99 -1.34 -11.18 -10.76
C PRO A 99 -0.33 -11.94 -9.88
N ALA A 100 -0.57 -13.23 -9.66
CA ALA A 100 0.18 -14.08 -8.74
C ALA A 100 1.56 -14.52 -9.30
N THR A 101 2.41 -13.55 -9.63
CA THR A 101 3.80 -13.80 -10.03
C THR A 101 4.71 -14.05 -8.82
N SER A 102 5.88 -14.67 -9.03
CA SER A 102 6.89 -14.85 -7.98
C SER A 102 7.29 -13.54 -7.32
N ALA A 103 7.54 -12.49 -8.11
CA ALA A 103 7.86 -11.16 -7.61
C ALA A 103 6.71 -10.53 -6.78
N SER A 104 5.45 -10.76 -7.18
CA SER A 104 4.30 -10.29 -6.39
C SER A 104 4.25 -11.01 -5.04
N ARG A 105 4.38 -12.35 -5.05
CA ARG A 105 4.42 -13.16 -3.82
C ARG A 105 5.57 -12.74 -2.89
N ALA A 106 6.77 -12.55 -3.42
CA ALA A 106 7.91 -12.06 -2.64
C ALA A 106 7.60 -10.70 -1.99
N GLY A 107 7.08 -9.75 -2.78
CA GLY A 107 6.69 -8.44 -2.26
C GLY A 107 5.62 -8.50 -1.16
N LEU A 108 4.62 -9.40 -1.29
CA LEU A 108 3.62 -9.65 -0.26
C LEU A 108 4.25 -10.24 1.01
N THR A 109 5.10 -11.26 0.86
CA THR A 109 5.79 -11.88 2.01
C THR A 109 6.64 -10.86 2.76
N THR A 110 7.44 -10.07 2.03
CA THR A 110 8.31 -9.04 2.64
C THR A 110 7.50 -8.05 3.48
N VAL A 111 6.41 -7.50 2.92
CA VAL A 111 5.62 -6.51 3.66
C VAL A 111 4.85 -7.11 4.83
N VAL A 112 4.35 -8.35 4.71
CA VAL A 112 3.65 -9.04 5.81
C VAL A 112 4.61 -9.37 6.94
N VAL A 113 5.77 -9.95 6.63
CA VAL A 113 6.82 -10.26 7.62
C VAL A 113 7.33 -8.98 8.27
N GLY A 114 7.62 -7.94 7.49
CA GLY A 114 8.05 -6.64 8.00
C GLY A 114 7.02 -6.00 8.92
N SER A 115 5.73 -6.07 8.57
CA SER A 115 4.64 -5.57 9.42
C SER A 115 4.50 -6.41 10.70
N GLY A 116 4.59 -7.74 10.61
CA GLY A 116 4.55 -8.61 11.80
C GLY A 116 5.70 -8.35 12.75
N ALA A 117 6.92 -8.20 12.23
CA ALA A 117 8.11 -7.88 13.04
C ALA A 117 7.98 -6.51 13.71
N ALA A 118 7.51 -5.49 12.99
CA ALA A 118 7.27 -4.16 13.55
C ALA A 118 6.15 -4.17 14.61
N ALA A 119 5.09 -4.95 14.38
CA ALA A 119 4.01 -5.13 15.36
C ALA A 119 4.54 -5.68 16.69
N VAL A 120 5.26 -6.80 16.64
CA VAL A 120 5.86 -7.43 17.82
C VAL A 120 6.86 -6.47 18.48
N SER A 121 7.70 -5.82 17.69
CA SER A 121 8.71 -4.88 18.21
C SER A 121 8.09 -3.72 18.98
N GLY A 122 7.01 -3.10 18.47
CA GLY A 122 6.33 -2.00 19.17
C GLY A 122 5.74 -2.42 20.51
N ILE A 123 5.12 -3.61 20.58
CA ILE A 123 4.59 -4.16 21.84
C ILE A 123 5.73 -4.46 22.83
N LEU A 124 6.80 -5.10 22.38
CA LEU A 124 7.96 -5.40 23.23
C LEU A 124 8.63 -4.13 23.76
N LEU A 125 8.73 -3.08 22.94
CA LEU A 125 9.27 -1.78 23.36
C LEU A 125 8.37 -1.13 24.42
N ALA A 126 7.06 -1.11 24.20
CA ALA A 126 6.10 -0.55 25.16
C ALA A 126 6.15 -1.26 26.52
N LEU A 127 6.38 -2.57 26.52
CA LEU A 127 6.59 -3.41 27.71
C LEU A 127 8.02 -3.34 28.27
N GLN A 128 8.90 -2.52 27.67
CA GLN A 128 10.30 -2.36 28.05
C GLN A 128 11.13 -3.66 28.00
N VAL A 129 10.71 -4.63 27.17
CA VAL A 129 11.42 -5.91 26.97
C VAL A 129 12.63 -5.73 26.04
N ILE A 130 12.55 -4.79 25.10
CA ILE A 130 13.66 -4.45 24.20
C ILE A 130 13.99 -2.94 24.27
N PRO A 131 15.26 -2.54 24.01
CA PRO A 131 15.62 -1.13 23.98
C PRO A 131 15.03 -0.39 22.78
N PHE A 132 14.97 0.94 22.89
CA PHE A 132 14.44 1.84 21.86
C PHE A 132 15.15 1.71 20.51
N VAL A 133 16.50 1.66 20.50
CA VAL A 133 17.28 1.69 19.24
C VAL A 133 17.01 0.45 18.37
N PRO A 134 17.10 -0.81 18.87
CA PRO A 134 16.72 -1.98 18.09
C PRO A 134 15.27 -1.94 17.63
N SER A 135 14.34 -1.50 18.49
CA SER A 135 12.92 -1.42 18.12
C SER A 135 12.67 -0.40 17.01
N THR A 136 13.34 0.74 17.07
CA THR A 136 13.29 1.78 16.04
C THR A 136 13.79 1.23 14.70
N ALA A 137 14.88 0.47 14.69
CA ALA A 137 15.40 -0.14 13.46
C ALA A 137 14.39 -1.12 12.83
N VAL A 138 13.77 -1.99 13.64
CA VAL A 138 12.74 -2.93 13.17
C VAL A 138 11.50 -2.19 12.66
N SER A 139 11.05 -1.18 13.39
CA SER A 139 9.89 -0.36 13.01
C SER A 139 10.15 0.39 11.69
N MET A 140 11.34 0.97 11.52
CA MET A 140 11.75 1.62 10.27
C MET A 140 11.78 0.64 9.09
N ALA A 141 12.27 -0.59 9.29
CA ALA A 141 12.20 -1.62 8.27
C ALA A 141 10.75 -1.98 7.89
N GLY A 142 9.84 -2.00 8.88
CA GLY A 142 8.40 -2.13 8.67
C GLY A 142 7.82 -0.98 7.82
N ILE A 143 8.12 0.27 8.17
CA ILE A 143 7.70 1.47 7.43
C ILE A 143 8.18 1.39 5.97
N VAL A 144 9.47 1.13 5.76
CA VAL A 144 10.08 1.03 4.42
C VAL A 144 9.39 -0.06 3.60
N SER A 145 9.16 -1.23 4.20
CA SER A 145 8.51 -2.36 3.55
C SER A 145 7.08 -2.02 3.13
N GLN A 146 6.31 -1.38 4.02
CA GLN A 146 4.94 -0.95 3.70
C GLN A 146 4.93 0.17 2.65
N ALA A 147 5.87 1.12 2.71
CA ALA A 147 5.94 2.25 1.77
C ALA A 147 6.30 1.78 0.37
N ALA A 148 7.28 0.87 0.25
CA ALA A 148 7.63 0.22 -1.01
C ALA A 148 6.47 -0.61 -1.56
N TRP A 149 5.81 -1.40 -0.71
CA TRP A 149 4.63 -2.13 -1.12
C TRP A 149 3.52 -1.20 -1.62
N ALA A 150 3.23 -0.11 -0.91
CA ALA A 150 2.20 0.86 -1.29
C ALA A 150 2.56 1.52 -2.62
N ALA A 151 3.80 2.00 -2.80
CA ALA A 151 4.26 2.60 -4.05
C ALA A 151 4.10 1.65 -5.25
N LEU A 152 4.61 0.42 -5.12
CA LEU A 152 4.65 -0.56 -6.22
C LEU A 152 3.26 -1.16 -6.50
N THR A 153 2.54 -1.59 -5.46
CA THR A 153 1.21 -2.20 -5.60
C THR A 153 0.23 -1.21 -6.16
N GLN A 154 0.20 0.01 -5.64
CA GLN A 154 -0.73 1.03 -6.12
C GLN A 154 -0.38 1.50 -7.53
N HIS A 155 0.91 1.58 -7.89
CA HIS A 155 1.30 1.84 -9.29
C HIS A 155 0.74 0.78 -10.25
N ARG A 156 0.79 -0.51 -9.88
CA ARG A 156 0.23 -1.59 -10.70
C ARG A 156 -1.30 -1.55 -10.74
N LEU A 157 -1.96 -1.23 -9.62
CA LEU A 157 -3.41 -1.14 -9.54
C LEU A 157 -3.99 0.03 -10.35
N LEU A 158 -3.22 1.08 -10.64
CA LEU A 158 -3.64 2.13 -11.58
C LEU A 158 -3.98 1.61 -12.98
N ARG A 159 -3.40 0.45 -13.36
CA ARG A 159 -3.62 -0.19 -14.65
C ARG A 159 -4.68 -1.29 -14.60
N ARG A 160 -5.28 -1.54 -13.43
CA ARG A 160 -6.28 -2.61 -13.23
C ARG A 160 -7.70 -2.05 -13.35
N PRO A 161 -8.51 -2.54 -14.31
CA PRO A 161 -9.94 -2.22 -14.36
C PRO A 161 -10.61 -2.57 -13.03
N GLY A 162 -11.51 -1.70 -12.57
CA GLY A 162 -12.29 -1.91 -11.34
C GLY A 162 -11.63 -1.43 -10.04
N TYR A 163 -10.35 -1.03 -10.03
CA TYR A 163 -9.73 -0.41 -8.84
C TYR A 163 -9.86 1.12 -8.88
N PRO A 164 -10.25 1.80 -7.79
CA PRO A 164 -10.44 3.26 -7.79
C PRO A 164 -9.11 4.00 -8.06
N PRO A 165 -8.99 4.76 -9.18
CA PRO A 165 -7.71 5.37 -9.56
C PRO A 165 -7.24 6.43 -8.57
N ARG A 166 -8.17 7.16 -7.93
CA ARG A 166 -7.83 8.15 -6.88
C ARG A 166 -7.18 7.47 -5.68
N LEU A 167 -7.71 6.33 -5.24
CA LEU A 167 -7.18 5.57 -4.10
C LEU A 167 -5.76 5.05 -4.39
N ALA A 168 -5.54 4.56 -5.61
CA ALA A 168 -4.22 4.13 -6.06
C ALA A 168 -3.22 5.29 -6.18
N ARG A 169 -3.62 6.44 -6.72
CA ARG A 169 -2.72 7.60 -6.80
C ARG A 169 -2.28 8.08 -5.42
N VAL A 170 -3.21 8.17 -4.48
CA VAL A 170 -2.91 8.60 -3.10
C VAL A 170 -1.98 7.60 -2.41
N GLY A 171 -2.31 6.30 -2.43
CA GLY A 171 -1.45 5.30 -1.80
C GLY A 171 -0.05 5.23 -2.44
N ARG A 172 0.04 5.39 -3.77
CA ARG A 172 1.32 5.51 -4.47
C ARG A 172 2.10 6.74 -4.03
N ALA A 173 1.45 7.89 -3.94
CA ALA A 173 2.09 9.15 -3.54
C ALA A 173 2.63 9.07 -2.11
N ILE A 174 1.85 8.52 -1.17
CA ILE A 174 2.28 8.30 0.22
C ILE A 174 3.52 7.40 0.25
N GLY A 175 3.48 6.26 -0.42
CA GLY A 175 4.62 5.31 -0.46
C GLY A 175 5.89 5.92 -1.06
N VAL A 176 5.76 6.65 -2.17
CA VAL A 176 6.90 7.34 -2.82
C VAL A 176 7.44 8.45 -1.94
N ALA A 177 6.58 9.30 -1.38
CA ALA A 177 6.98 10.39 -0.50
C ALA A 177 7.73 9.88 0.73
N MET A 178 7.25 8.78 1.33
CA MET A 178 7.91 8.09 2.43
C MET A 178 9.31 7.59 2.09
N LEU A 179 9.44 6.87 0.97
CA LEU A 179 10.72 6.34 0.53
C LEU A 179 11.71 7.45 0.14
N ALA A 180 11.22 8.55 -0.44
CA ALA A 180 12.05 9.69 -0.81
C ALA A 180 12.49 10.52 0.41
N ALA A 181 11.65 10.62 1.45
CA ALA A 181 11.97 11.38 2.66
C ALA A 181 13.15 10.76 3.43
N LEU A 182 13.28 9.43 3.46
CA LEU A 182 14.34 8.75 4.20
C LEU A 182 15.78 9.14 3.79
N PRO A 183 16.17 9.03 2.50
CA PRO A 183 17.51 9.46 2.08
C PRO A 183 17.71 10.97 2.23
N VAL A 184 16.66 11.78 2.11
CA VAL A 184 16.73 13.24 2.33
C VAL A 184 17.05 13.54 3.80
N VAL A 185 16.35 12.92 4.74
CA VAL A 185 16.66 13.02 6.18
C VAL A 185 18.06 12.47 6.48
N GLY A 186 18.43 11.33 5.88
CA GLY A 186 19.77 10.75 5.98
C GLY A 186 20.88 11.69 5.54
N LEU A 187 20.68 12.36 4.39
CA LEU A 187 21.60 13.38 3.87
C LEU A 187 21.74 14.56 4.83
N GLY A 188 20.65 14.97 5.50
CA GLY A 188 20.69 16.02 6.51
C GLY A 188 21.68 15.74 7.65
N PHE A 189 21.88 14.47 8.02
CA PHE A 189 22.86 14.08 9.03
C PHE A 189 24.32 14.16 8.56
N THR A 190 24.58 14.06 7.26
CA THR A 190 25.95 14.15 6.72
C THR A 190 26.40 15.59 6.48
N LEU A 191 25.46 16.54 6.40
CA LEU A 191 25.71 17.95 6.13
C LEU A 191 26.15 18.78 7.35
N GLY A 192 26.88 18.17 8.30
CA GLY A 192 27.30 18.81 9.55
C GLY A 192 28.09 20.12 9.38
N ARG A 193 28.75 20.30 8.23
CA ARG A 193 29.55 21.50 7.90
C ARG A 193 28.75 22.65 7.26
N ALA A 194 27.49 22.43 6.90
CA ALA A 194 26.64 23.42 6.22
C ALA A 194 25.29 23.57 6.94
N PRO A 195 25.23 24.32 8.07
CA PRO A 195 24.05 24.35 8.93
C PRO A 195 22.78 24.85 8.24
N GLY A 196 22.89 25.83 7.34
CA GLY A 196 21.75 26.33 6.54
C GLY A 196 21.19 25.26 5.59
N LEU A 197 22.05 24.58 4.84
CA LEU A 197 21.64 23.50 3.94
C LEU A 197 21.06 22.32 4.72
N ARG A 198 21.66 21.95 5.85
CA ARG A 198 21.15 20.93 6.77
C ARG A 198 19.74 21.25 7.24
N ALA A 199 19.47 22.50 7.63
CA ALA A 199 18.15 22.92 8.08
C ALA A 199 17.10 22.77 6.96
N VAL A 200 17.41 23.24 5.74
CA VAL A 200 16.51 23.10 4.59
C VAL A 200 16.24 21.63 4.26
N VAL A 201 17.28 20.81 4.17
CA VAL A 201 17.18 19.37 3.86
C VAL A 201 16.33 18.65 4.92
N ASN A 202 16.54 18.96 6.21
CA ASN A 202 15.75 18.38 7.29
C ASN A 202 14.29 18.84 7.24
N VAL A 203 14.02 20.13 7.04
CA VAL A 203 12.64 20.65 6.94
C VAL A 203 11.91 20.00 5.77
N VAL A 204 12.55 19.85 4.62
CA VAL A 204 11.96 19.19 3.45
C VAL A 204 11.73 17.70 3.74
N GLY A 205 12.74 17.00 4.26
CA GLY A 205 12.66 15.57 4.55
C GLY A 205 11.60 15.25 5.59
N TYR A 206 11.64 15.91 6.75
CA TYR A 206 10.66 15.72 7.82
C TYR A 206 9.27 16.25 7.44
N GLY A 207 9.18 17.34 6.68
CA GLY A 207 7.90 17.89 6.24
C GLY A 207 7.18 16.95 5.28
N VAL A 208 7.87 16.51 4.23
CA VAL A 208 7.30 15.58 3.23
C VAL A 208 7.02 14.21 3.86
N GLY A 209 7.98 13.67 4.61
CA GLY A 209 7.83 12.39 5.31
C GLY A 209 6.72 12.44 6.36
N GLY A 210 6.68 13.50 7.18
CA GLY A 210 5.65 13.71 8.19
C GLY A 210 4.26 13.84 7.58
N LEU A 211 4.10 14.63 6.52
CA LEU A 211 2.80 14.76 5.84
C LEU A 211 2.34 13.42 5.25
N ALA A 212 3.24 12.66 4.62
CA ALA A 212 2.92 11.33 4.13
C ALA A 212 2.55 10.37 5.28
N TYR A 213 3.20 10.51 6.45
CA TYR A 213 2.93 9.68 7.64
C TYR A 213 1.52 9.92 8.15
N VAL A 214 1.16 11.19 8.35
CA VAL A 214 -0.16 11.61 8.83
C VAL A 214 -1.27 11.32 7.80
N SER A 215 -0.93 11.27 6.51
CA SER A 215 -1.89 10.91 5.45
C SER A 215 -2.22 9.42 5.39
N TRP A 216 -1.38 8.57 6.00
CA TRP A 216 -1.53 7.11 5.91
C TRP A 216 -2.83 6.60 6.56
N PRO A 217 -3.22 7.02 7.78
CA PRO A 217 -4.50 6.67 8.37
C PRO A 217 -5.70 7.08 7.51
N VAL A 218 -5.65 8.26 6.89
CA VAL A 218 -6.72 8.77 6.01
C VAL A 218 -6.86 7.87 4.77
N TRP A 219 -5.73 7.47 4.19
CA TRP A 219 -5.74 6.52 3.07
C TRP A 219 -6.32 5.16 3.48
N LEU A 220 -5.95 4.62 4.63
CA LEU A 220 -6.52 3.36 5.14
C LEU A 220 -8.02 3.44 5.40
N PHE A 221 -8.50 4.57 5.92
CA PHE A 221 -9.94 4.80 6.06
C PHE A 221 -10.66 4.73 4.69
N ALA A 222 -10.08 5.37 3.66
CA ALA A 222 -10.62 5.32 2.31
C ALA A 222 -10.57 3.89 1.70
N VAL A 223 -9.51 3.12 2.00
CA VAL A 223 -9.42 1.69 1.65
C VAL A 223 -10.53 0.90 2.33
N GLY A 224 -10.76 1.11 3.63
CA GLY A 224 -11.82 0.43 4.39
C GLY A 224 -13.21 0.67 3.81
N ARG A 225 -13.50 1.92 3.45
CA ARG A 225 -14.75 2.28 2.76
C ARG A 225 -14.91 1.56 1.42
N HIS A 226 -13.82 1.46 0.65
CA HIS A 226 -13.85 0.75 -0.63
C HIS A 226 -14.04 -0.77 -0.46
N LEU A 227 -13.36 -1.38 0.52
CA LEU A 227 -13.44 -2.83 0.78
C LEU A 227 -14.79 -3.26 1.38
N ARG A 228 -15.51 -2.35 2.07
CA ARG A 228 -16.86 -2.59 2.62
C ARG A 228 -17.99 -2.09 1.73
N GLY A 229 -17.68 -1.44 0.61
CA GLY A 229 -18.69 -0.88 -0.29
C GLY A 229 -19.70 -1.95 -0.73
N PRO A 230 -20.97 -1.58 -0.99
CA PRO A 230 -21.98 -2.52 -1.44
C PRO A 230 -21.46 -3.31 -2.64
N ILE A 231 -21.65 -4.62 -2.61
CA ILE A 231 -21.54 -5.44 -3.81
C ILE A 231 -22.47 -4.77 -4.81
N ALA A 232 -21.93 -4.24 -5.91
CA ALA A 232 -22.77 -3.80 -7.01
C ALA A 232 -23.50 -5.05 -7.52
N GLY A 233 -24.68 -5.29 -6.95
CA GLY A 233 -25.68 -6.17 -7.54
C GLY A 233 -26.02 -5.55 -8.88
N HIS A 234 -25.98 -6.39 -9.91
CA HIS A 234 -26.64 -6.10 -11.17
C HIS A 234 -28.06 -5.60 -10.88
N VAL A 235 -28.30 -4.33 -11.23
CA VAL A 235 -29.62 -3.82 -11.57
C VAL A 235 -29.66 -3.80 -13.09
#